data_AF-A0A172T5V0-F1
#
_entry.id   AF-A0A172T5V0-F1
#
_cell.length_a   1.000
_cell.length_b   1.000
_cell.length_c   1.000
_cell.angle_alpha   90.00
_cell.angle_beta   90.00
_cell.angle_gamma   90.00
#
_symmetry.space_group_name_H-M   'P 1'
#
loop_
_entity.id
_entity.type
_entity.pdbx_description
1 polymer ?
#
loop_
_entity_poly.entity_id
_entity_poly.type
_entity_poly.pdbx_seq_one_letter_code
_entity_poly.pdbx_strand_id
1 'polypeptide(L)'
;MQSLVASLTPRPAVQESKQTTIKIADLYSMPEGSKVTVTGTVLAPVGLLSNSVTYIQDETGAIMLYGKSIPTSLNVGDTVIVSGSTKVYNNVLEIVVDNITVVGKGTVKPVELKLLDKSYVSNLVYVTGTVESIGKDNFIVNTGAFKVKVYIKSATGISLVGISEGKTVKVTGILTLFKDELEIQPLKQADIVVK
;
A
#
# COMPACT_ATOMS: atom_id res chain seq x y z
N MET A 1 30.37 -12.65 57.18
CA MET A 1 29.49 -12.72 56.00
C MET A 1 28.50 -11.58 56.10
N GLN A 2 28.66 -10.51 55.32
CA GLN A 2 27.67 -9.43 55.22
C GLN A 2 26.83 -9.70 53.98
N SER A 3 25.53 -9.90 54.16
CA SER A 3 24.58 -10.11 53.07
C SER A 3 24.15 -8.75 52.53
N LEU A 4 24.53 -8.47 51.27
CA LEU A 4 24.15 -7.28 50.54
C LEU A 4 22.70 -7.45 50.02
N VAL A 5 21.75 -6.74 50.62
CA VAL A 5 20.39 -6.63 50.07
C VAL A 5 20.41 -5.61 48.92
N ALA A 6 20.26 -6.10 47.69
CA ALA A 6 20.09 -5.26 46.52
C ALA A 6 18.67 -4.67 46.51
N SER A 7 18.55 -3.34 46.63
CA SER A 7 17.29 -2.63 46.44
C SER A 7 16.94 -2.58 44.95
N LEU A 8 15.94 -3.34 44.54
CA LEU A 8 15.33 -3.21 43.22
C LEU A 8 14.43 -1.96 43.23
N THR A 9 14.89 -0.87 42.63
CA THR A 9 14.00 0.24 42.29
C THR A 9 13.02 -0.21 41.20
N PRO A 10 11.73 0.14 41.29
CA PRO A 10 10.79 -0.11 40.21
C PRO A 10 11.27 0.58 38.93
N ARG A 11 11.42 -0.19 37.86
CA ARG A 11 11.63 0.34 36.50
C ARG A 11 10.46 1.28 36.16
N PRO A 12 10.68 2.50 35.67
CA PRO A 12 9.60 3.36 35.23
C PRO A 12 8.74 2.62 34.20
N ALA A 13 7.44 2.53 34.46
CA ALA A 13 6.48 2.07 33.45
C ALA A 13 6.58 3.01 32.25
N VAL A 14 6.95 2.47 31.08
CA VAL A 14 6.87 3.19 29.82
C VAL A 14 5.38 3.48 29.61
N GLN A 15 4.97 4.71 29.84
CA GLN A 15 3.63 5.17 29.48
C GLN A 15 3.57 5.18 27.95
N GLU A 16 2.90 4.18 27.36
CA GLU A 16 2.49 4.23 25.96
C GLU A 16 1.58 5.44 25.77
N SER A 17 2.11 6.53 25.23
CA SER A 17 1.27 7.63 24.80
C SER A 17 0.43 7.15 23.63
N LYS A 18 -0.89 7.15 23.77
CA LYS A 18 -1.79 7.01 22.61
C LYS A 18 -1.56 8.21 21.70
N GLN A 19 -0.74 8.03 20.67
CA GLN A 19 -0.53 9.04 19.65
C GLN A 19 -1.84 9.23 18.88
N THR A 20 -2.38 10.46 18.89
CA THR A 20 -3.62 10.78 18.18
C THR A 20 -3.38 10.71 16.67
N THR A 21 -4.12 9.83 15.99
CA THR A 21 -4.05 9.67 14.53
C THR A 21 -5.38 10.03 13.87
N ILE A 22 -5.33 10.51 12.64
CA ILE A 22 -6.52 10.74 11.79
C ILE A 22 -6.73 9.58 10.82
N LYS A 23 -7.93 9.51 10.21
CA LYS A 23 -8.24 8.51 9.19
C LYS A 23 -7.55 8.86 7.88
N ILE A 24 -7.15 7.86 7.10
CA ILE A 24 -6.51 8.07 5.81
C ILE A 24 -7.46 8.77 4.83
N ALA A 25 -8.76 8.46 4.84
CA ALA A 25 -9.73 9.11 3.97
C ALA A 25 -9.82 10.64 4.21
N ASP A 26 -9.61 11.11 5.44
CA ASP A 26 -9.70 12.53 5.77
C ASP A 26 -8.59 13.35 5.08
N LEU A 27 -7.43 12.72 4.79
CA LEU A 27 -6.31 13.34 4.09
C LEU A 27 -6.69 13.90 2.72
N TYR A 28 -7.65 13.27 2.03
CA TYR A 28 -8.07 13.66 0.68
C TYR A 28 -8.86 14.97 0.64
N SER A 29 -9.28 15.48 1.80
CA SER A 29 -9.92 16.79 1.94
C SER A 29 -8.99 17.85 2.55
N MET A 30 -7.75 17.48 2.88
CA MET A 30 -6.78 18.38 3.49
C MET A 30 -6.00 19.19 2.44
N PRO A 31 -5.60 20.43 2.76
CA PRO A 31 -4.69 21.18 1.90
C PRO A 31 -3.34 20.47 1.73
N GLU A 32 -2.72 20.63 0.58
CA GLU A 32 -1.34 20.20 0.37
C GLU A 32 -0.39 20.85 1.39
N GLY A 33 0.66 20.14 1.82
CA GLY A 33 1.59 20.58 2.85
C GLY A 33 1.15 20.35 4.29
N SER A 34 -0.10 19.92 4.52
CA SER A 34 -0.63 19.62 5.86
C SER A 34 0.23 18.61 6.62
N LYS A 35 0.55 18.90 7.89
CA LYS A 35 1.20 17.96 8.80
C LYS A 35 0.18 16.96 9.32
N VAL A 36 0.48 15.67 9.18
CA VAL A 36 -0.46 14.59 9.46
C VAL A 36 0.20 13.48 10.25
N THR A 37 -0.62 12.75 11.00
CA THR A 37 -0.24 11.49 11.63
C THR A 37 -1.36 10.49 11.42
N VAL A 38 -1.05 9.36 10.77
CA VAL A 38 -2.02 8.31 10.43
C VAL A 38 -1.55 6.95 10.90
N THR A 39 -2.50 6.05 11.15
CA THR A 39 -2.22 4.64 11.39
C THR A 39 -2.69 3.85 10.17
N GLY A 40 -1.90 2.89 9.70
CA GLY A 40 -2.31 2.02 8.60
C GLY A 40 -1.47 0.76 8.51
N THR A 41 -1.95 -0.21 7.73
CA THR A 41 -1.25 -1.48 7.49
C THR A 41 -0.52 -1.43 6.15
N VAL A 42 0.76 -1.79 6.16
CA VAL A 42 1.65 -1.78 4.99
C VAL A 42 1.20 -2.81 3.96
N LEU A 43 1.04 -2.37 2.72
CA LEU A 43 0.54 -3.18 1.62
C LEU A 43 1.63 -3.79 0.74
N ALA A 44 2.74 -3.10 0.55
CA ALA A 44 3.80 -3.50 -0.38
C ALA A 44 5.20 -3.36 0.25
N PRO A 45 6.18 -4.20 -0.11
CA PRO A 45 7.57 -3.97 0.27
C PRO A 45 8.06 -2.61 -0.22
N VAL A 46 8.86 -1.93 0.60
CA VAL A 46 9.41 -0.62 0.27
C VAL A 46 10.29 -0.72 -0.98
N GLY A 47 10.06 0.14 -1.97
CA GLY A 47 10.83 0.14 -3.20
C GLY A 47 10.31 -0.82 -4.29
N LEU A 48 9.36 -1.71 -3.99
CA LEU A 48 8.92 -2.73 -4.95
C LEU A 48 8.25 -2.14 -6.19
N LEU A 49 7.34 -1.19 -5.99
CA LEU A 49 6.56 -0.58 -7.08
C LEU A 49 7.19 0.73 -7.60
N SER A 50 7.91 1.44 -6.73
CA SER A 50 8.68 2.64 -7.05
C SER A 50 9.73 2.90 -5.96
N ASN A 51 10.83 3.57 -6.31
CA ASN A 51 11.93 3.85 -5.39
C ASN A 51 11.46 4.68 -4.19
N SER A 52 11.83 4.25 -2.97
CA SER A 52 11.46 4.93 -1.72
C SER A 52 9.94 5.10 -1.52
N VAL A 53 9.14 4.20 -2.10
CA VAL A 53 7.68 4.20 -1.98
C VAL A 53 7.21 2.91 -1.32
N THR A 54 6.19 3.04 -0.48
CA THR A 54 5.28 1.95 -0.07
C THR A 54 3.86 2.53 0.07
N TYR A 55 2.91 1.72 0.52
CA TYR A 55 1.52 2.10 0.69
C TYR A 55 1.02 1.55 2.03
N ILE A 56 0.15 2.30 2.68
CA ILE A 56 -0.57 1.84 3.88
C ILE A 56 -2.07 1.99 3.66
N GLN A 57 -2.85 1.16 4.34
CA GLN A 57 -4.31 1.19 4.29
C GLN A 57 -4.91 0.99 5.68
N ASP A 58 -5.96 1.75 5.97
CA ASP A 58 -6.84 1.59 7.13
C ASP A 58 -8.25 1.16 6.69
N GLU A 59 -9.23 1.16 7.60
CA GLU A 59 -10.61 0.81 7.24
C GLU A 59 -11.31 1.81 6.29
N THR A 60 -10.74 3.01 6.10
CA THR A 60 -11.34 4.12 5.36
C THR A 60 -10.74 4.36 3.99
N GLY A 61 -9.47 4.01 3.80
CA GLY A 61 -8.76 4.23 2.54
C GLY A 61 -7.30 3.85 2.63
N ALA A 62 -6.58 4.06 1.53
CA ALA A 62 -5.15 3.82 1.44
C ALA A 62 -4.40 5.08 1.00
N ILE A 63 -3.11 5.14 1.27
CA ILE A 63 -2.28 6.28 0.88
C ILE A 63 -0.87 5.82 0.51
N MET A 64 -0.29 6.49 -0.49
CA MET A 64 1.12 6.32 -0.84
C MET A 64 2.01 6.99 0.21
N LEU A 65 3.06 6.29 0.63
CA LEU A 65 4.12 6.84 1.44
C LEU A 65 5.36 7.03 0.58
N TYR A 66 5.98 8.20 0.67
CA TYR A 66 7.21 8.53 -0.06
C TYR A 66 8.28 9.08 0.89
N GLY A 67 9.51 8.60 0.76
CA GLY A 67 10.66 9.23 1.41
C GLY A 67 11.75 8.26 1.84
N LYS A 68 12.95 8.80 2.05
CA LYS A 68 14.13 8.02 2.51
C LYS A 68 14.02 7.59 3.98
N SER A 69 13.17 8.25 4.75
CA SER A 69 12.92 7.93 6.16
C SER A 69 12.13 6.64 6.35
N ILE A 70 11.61 6.04 5.27
CA ILE A 70 10.89 4.76 5.31
C ILE A 70 11.92 3.62 5.45
N PRO A 71 11.93 2.86 6.56
CA PRO A 71 12.86 1.76 6.77
C PRO A 71 12.64 0.66 5.74
N THR A 72 13.73 0.18 5.13
CA THR A 72 13.68 -0.96 4.20
C THR A 72 13.33 -2.28 4.90
N SER A 73 13.42 -2.33 6.23
CA SER A 73 13.01 -3.46 7.07
C SER A 73 11.50 -3.55 7.30
N LEU A 74 10.72 -2.58 6.80
CA LEU A 74 9.27 -2.57 6.94
C LEU A 74 8.63 -3.67 6.09
N ASN A 75 7.75 -4.45 6.71
CA ASN A 75 7.16 -5.64 6.09
C ASN A 75 5.70 -5.41 5.73
N VAL A 76 5.24 -6.08 4.67
CA VAL A 76 3.81 -6.18 4.37
C VAL A 76 3.08 -6.77 5.58
N GLY A 77 1.95 -6.15 5.94
CA GLY A 77 1.17 -6.50 7.13
C GLY A 77 1.66 -5.87 8.43
N ASP A 78 2.74 -5.08 8.44
CA ASP A 78 3.05 -4.22 9.59
C ASP A 78 1.98 -3.14 9.73
N THR A 79 1.44 -2.99 10.93
CA THR A 79 0.64 -1.81 11.29
C THR A 79 1.58 -0.75 11.81
N VAL A 80 1.51 0.43 11.21
CA VAL A 80 2.44 1.53 11.46
C VAL A 80 1.71 2.81 11.80
N ILE A 81 2.32 3.62 12.66
CA ILE A 81 2.00 5.03 12.81
C ILE A 81 3.00 5.83 11.98
N VAL A 82 2.50 6.67 11.09
CA VAL A 82 3.31 7.48 10.16
C VAL A 82 3.01 8.95 10.40
N SER A 83 4.05 9.75 10.57
CA SER A 83 3.95 11.21 10.57
C SER A 83 4.71 11.80 9.38
N GLY A 84 4.15 12.86 8.80
CA GLY A 84 4.74 13.50 7.64
C GLY A 84 3.92 14.68 7.15
N SER A 85 4.13 15.05 5.89
CA SER A 85 3.38 16.09 5.20
C SER A 85 2.68 15.55 3.96
N THR A 86 1.42 15.93 3.74
CA THR A 86 0.71 15.63 2.49
C THR A 86 1.35 16.38 1.32
N LYS A 87 1.46 15.73 0.17
CA LYS A 87 1.97 16.32 -1.07
C LYS A 87 1.18 15.76 -2.25
N VAL A 88 0.98 16.55 -3.30
CA VAL A 88 0.47 16.03 -4.57
C VAL A 88 1.62 15.96 -5.55
N TYR A 89 1.91 14.75 -6.04
CA TYR A 89 2.95 14.53 -7.04
C TYR A 89 2.39 13.69 -8.18
N ASN A 90 2.50 14.19 -9.42
CA ASN A 90 1.92 13.56 -10.61
C ASN A 90 0.44 13.17 -10.45
N ASN A 91 -0.37 14.08 -9.90
CA ASN A 91 -1.80 13.88 -9.62
C ASN A 91 -2.12 12.76 -8.61
N VAL A 92 -1.14 12.34 -7.80
CA VAL A 92 -1.32 11.38 -6.71
C VAL A 92 -1.03 12.06 -5.37
N LEU A 93 -1.94 11.92 -4.41
CA LEU A 93 -1.72 12.33 -3.03
C LEU A 93 -0.78 11.33 -2.35
N GLU A 94 0.26 11.84 -1.71
CA GLU A 94 1.25 11.07 -0.96
C GLU A 94 1.53 11.71 0.40
N ILE A 95 2.01 10.92 1.36
CA ILE A 95 2.67 11.43 2.57
C ILE A 95 4.18 11.40 2.36
N VAL A 96 4.81 12.56 2.40
CA VAL A 96 6.26 12.67 2.54
C VAL A 96 6.62 12.36 4.00
N VAL A 97 7.24 11.21 4.22
CA VAL A 97 7.41 10.61 5.55
C VAL A 97 8.55 11.28 6.33
N ASP A 98 8.21 11.80 7.51
CA ASP A 98 9.18 12.30 8.50
C ASP A 98 9.60 11.16 9.46
N ASN A 99 8.64 10.38 9.94
CA ASN A 99 8.85 9.27 10.89
C ASN A 99 7.80 8.17 10.67
N ILE A 100 8.20 6.93 10.96
CA ILE A 100 7.35 5.74 10.95
C ILE A 100 7.72 4.83 12.11
N THR A 101 6.70 4.40 12.86
CA THR A 101 6.85 3.47 13.99
C THR A 101 5.95 2.26 13.76
N VAL A 102 6.51 1.05 13.85
CA VAL A 102 5.73 -0.18 13.82
C VAL A 102 5.07 -0.39 15.18
N VAL A 103 3.75 -0.53 15.18
CA VAL A 103 2.93 -0.68 16.40
C VAL A 103 2.19 -2.01 16.47
N GLY A 104 2.29 -2.84 15.42
CA GLY A 104 1.69 -4.17 15.42
C GLY A 104 1.67 -4.82 14.06
N LYS A 105 0.72 -5.75 13.91
CA LYS A 105 0.44 -6.47 12.67
C LYS A 105 -1.03 -6.34 12.32
N GLY A 106 -1.32 -6.25 11.03
CA GLY A 106 -2.65 -6.15 10.48
C GLY A 106 -2.79 -6.97 9.21
N THR A 107 -4.03 -7.21 8.82
CA THR A 107 -4.37 -7.82 7.55
C THR A 107 -5.33 -6.92 6.81
N VAL A 108 -5.02 -6.61 5.55
CA VAL A 108 -5.88 -5.81 4.69
C VAL A 108 -6.57 -6.75 3.70
N LYS A 109 -7.89 -6.61 3.58
CA LYS A 109 -8.67 -7.29 2.55
C LYS A 109 -8.70 -6.42 1.30
N PRO A 110 -8.43 -6.98 0.11
CA PRO A 110 -8.51 -6.21 -1.13
C PRO A 110 -9.96 -5.83 -1.42
N VAL A 111 -10.16 -4.63 -1.96
CA VAL A 111 -11.48 -4.11 -2.36
C VAL A 111 -11.80 -4.57 -3.78
N GLU A 112 -13.00 -5.10 -4.01
CA GLU A 112 -13.46 -5.41 -5.36
C GLU A 112 -13.74 -4.12 -6.14
N LEU A 113 -13.09 -3.95 -7.30
CA LEU A 113 -13.41 -2.84 -8.19
C LEU A 113 -14.60 -3.19 -9.08
N LYS A 114 -15.69 -2.47 -8.88
CA LYS A 114 -16.89 -2.51 -9.74
C LYS A 114 -16.90 -1.44 -10.82
N LEU A 115 -16.07 -0.42 -10.66
CA LEU A 115 -15.83 0.65 -11.63
C LEU A 115 -14.37 1.12 -11.46
N LEU A 116 -13.79 1.67 -12.52
CA LEU A 116 -12.42 2.21 -12.51
C LEU A 116 -12.47 3.70 -12.18
N ASP A 117 -12.02 4.08 -10.99
CA ASP A 117 -12.08 5.47 -10.51
C ASP A 117 -10.88 5.84 -9.64
N LYS A 118 -10.55 7.14 -9.64
CA LYS A 118 -9.39 7.68 -8.94
C LYS A 118 -9.50 7.61 -7.42
N SER A 119 -10.71 7.50 -6.85
CA SER A 119 -10.93 7.34 -5.41
C SER A 119 -10.34 6.05 -4.82
N TYR A 120 -10.03 5.06 -5.66
CA TYR A 120 -9.38 3.81 -5.24
C TYR A 120 -7.86 3.84 -5.38
N VAL A 121 -7.25 4.94 -5.85
CA VAL A 121 -5.79 5.03 -6.00
C VAL A 121 -5.11 4.82 -4.64
N SER A 122 -4.05 4.03 -4.65
CA SER A 122 -3.31 3.49 -3.49
C SER A 122 -3.95 2.28 -2.81
N ASN A 123 -5.24 2.00 -3.03
CA ASN A 123 -5.89 0.87 -2.37
C ASN A 123 -5.38 -0.47 -2.90
N LEU A 124 -5.34 -1.46 -2.01
CA LEU A 124 -5.26 -2.84 -2.42
C LEU A 124 -6.63 -3.26 -2.99
N VAL A 125 -6.65 -3.62 -4.26
CA VAL A 125 -7.85 -3.91 -5.03
C VAL A 125 -7.78 -5.27 -5.71
N TYR A 126 -8.93 -5.78 -6.15
CA TYR A 126 -8.96 -6.86 -7.12
C TYR A 126 -10.04 -6.67 -8.19
N VAL A 127 -9.81 -7.30 -9.33
CA VAL A 127 -10.77 -7.47 -10.43
C VAL A 127 -10.83 -8.93 -10.87
N THR A 128 -11.96 -9.34 -11.45
CA THR A 128 -12.07 -10.58 -12.22
C THR A 128 -12.57 -10.24 -13.61
N GLY A 129 -11.95 -10.81 -14.64
CA GLY A 129 -12.32 -10.53 -16.02
C GLY A 129 -11.54 -11.38 -17.01
N THR A 130 -11.79 -11.16 -18.30
CA THR A 130 -11.07 -11.82 -19.38
C THR A 130 -9.86 -11.02 -19.81
N VAL A 131 -8.74 -11.69 -20.07
CA VAL A 131 -7.57 -11.07 -20.69
C VAL A 131 -7.92 -10.67 -22.12
N GLU A 132 -7.89 -9.37 -22.40
CA GLU A 132 -8.24 -8.82 -23.71
C GLU A 132 -7.02 -8.69 -24.62
N SER A 133 -5.90 -8.24 -24.08
CA SER A 133 -4.65 -8.11 -24.83
C SER A 133 -3.44 -8.26 -23.92
N ILE A 134 -2.31 -8.69 -24.49
CA ILE A 134 -1.05 -8.89 -23.76
C ILE A 134 0.06 -8.06 -24.41
N GLY A 135 0.70 -7.23 -23.60
CA GLY A 135 1.91 -6.50 -23.94
C GLY A 135 3.16 -7.15 -23.34
N LYS A 136 4.30 -6.45 -23.46
CA LYS A 136 5.58 -6.93 -22.94
C LYS A 136 5.58 -7.10 -21.41
N ASP A 137 5.18 -6.04 -20.71
CA ASP A 137 5.23 -5.94 -19.24
C ASP A 137 3.83 -5.63 -18.67
N ASN A 138 2.77 -5.90 -19.45
CA ASN A 138 1.40 -5.60 -19.06
C ASN A 138 0.39 -6.48 -19.82
N PHE A 139 -0.85 -6.46 -19.37
CA PHE A 139 -2.00 -6.99 -20.10
C PHE A 139 -3.26 -6.20 -19.71
N ILE A 140 -4.29 -6.25 -20.54
CA ILE A 140 -5.57 -5.61 -20.28
C ILE A 140 -6.57 -6.65 -19.78
N VAL A 141 -7.26 -6.35 -18.68
CA VAL A 141 -8.37 -7.16 -18.17
C VAL A 141 -9.68 -6.43 -18.46
N ASN A 142 -10.57 -7.10 -19.19
CA ASN A 142 -11.93 -6.65 -19.41
C ASN A 142 -12.86 -7.32 -18.38
N THR A 143 -13.44 -6.53 -17.47
CA THR A 143 -14.37 -7.00 -16.43
C THR A 143 -15.81 -7.10 -16.92
N GLY A 144 -16.09 -6.67 -18.16
CA GLY A 144 -17.42 -6.46 -18.72
C GLY A 144 -17.98 -5.07 -18.42
N ALA A 145 -17.64 -4.48 -17.26
CA ALA A 145 -18.04 -3.11 -16.89
C ALA A 145 -17.01 -2.06 -17.30
N PHE A 146 -15.73 -2.41 -17.22
CA PHE A 146 -14.61 -1.54 -17.59
C PHE A 146 -13.40 -2.38 -18.00
N LYS A 147 -12.42 -1.71 -18.59
CA LYS A 147 -11.12 -2.29 -18.92
C LYS A 147 -10.08 -1.66 -18.02
N VAL A 148 -9.15 -2.45 -17.51
CA VAL A 148 -8.05 -1.96 -16.67
C VAL A 148 -6.75 -2.59 -17.10
N LYS A 149 -5.71 -1.76 -17.17
CA LYS A 149 -4.35 -2.21 -17.42
C LYS A 149 -3.78 -2.84 -16.15
N VAL A 150 -3.23 -4.03 -16.30
CA VAL A 150 -2.42 -4.68 -15.27
C VAL A 150 -0.97 -4.49 -15.68
N TYR A 151 -0.23 -3.68 -14.93
CA TYR A 151 1.16 -3.37 -15.22
C TYR A 151 2.09 -4.14 -14.28
N ILE A 152 3.06 -4.87 -14.84
CA ILE A 152 3.99 -5.69 -14.09
C ILE A 152 5.28 -4.91 -13.88
N LYS A 153 5.56 -4.58 -12.61
CA LYS A 153 6.85 -4.01 -12.23
C LYS A 153 7.92 -5.10 -12.27
N SER A 154 9.01 -4.86 -12.99
CA SER A 154 10.10 -5.84 -13.15
C SER A 154 10.65 -6.36 -11.81
N ALA A 155 10.71 -5.50 -10.78
CA ALA A 155 11.16 -5.85 -9.44
C ALA A 155 10.28 -6.90 -8.73
N THR A 156 9.04 -7.13 -9.18
CA THR A 156 8.15 -8.16 -8.63
C THR A 156 8.51 -9.57 -9.06
N GLY A 157 9.29 -9.72 -10.15
CA GLY A 157 9.63 -11.02 -10.74
C GLY A 157 8.43 -11.79 -11.29
N ILE A 158 7.27 -11.15 -11.45
CA ILE A 158 6.07 -11.80 -11.98
C ILE A 158 6.29 -12.14 -13.45
N SER A 159 5.95 -13.37 -13.80
CA SER A 159 5.95 -13.87 -15.16
C SER A 159 4.54 -13.83 -15.75
N LEU A 160 4.46 -13.41 -17.02
CA LEU A 160 3.22 -13.48 -17.82
C LEU A 160 3.03 -14.85 -18.48
N VAL A 161 3.94 -15.81 -18.26
CA VAL A 161 3.80 -17.18 -18.79
C VAL A 161 2.50 -17.80 -18.29
N GLY A 162 1.71 -18.35 -19.21
CA GLY A 162 0.41 -18.98 -18.92
C GLY A 162 -0.78 -18.01 -18.91
N ILE A 163 -0.54 -16.70 -19.03
CA ILE A 163 -1.58 -15.71 -19.29
C ILE A 163 -1.74 -15.62 -20.82
N SER A 164 -2.96 -15.82 -21.32
CA SER A 164 -3.27 -15.72 -22.74
C SER A 164 -4.61 -15.01 -22.94
N GLU A 165 -4.78 -14.35 -24.09
CA GLU A 165 -6.04 -13.71 -24.46
C GLU A 165 -7.22 -14.69 -24.38
N GLY A 166 -8.38 -14.17 -23.96
CA GLY A 166 -9.60 -14.94 -23.74
C GLY A 166 -9.65 -15.71 -22.42
N LYS A 167 -8.54 -15.87 -21.69
CA LYS A 167 -8.56 -16.52 -20.37
C LYS A 167 -9.18 -15.61 -19.32
N THR A 168 -9.91 -16.22 -18.38
CA THR A 168 -10.40 -15.49 -17.21
C THR A 168 -9.30 -15.44 -16.16
N VAL A 169 -9.09 -14.26 -15.59
CA VAL A 169 -8.12 -14.03 -14.51
C VAL A 169 -8.80 -13.32 -13.34
N LYS A 170 -8.35 -13.60 -12.12
CA LYS A 170 -8.51 -12.72 -10.97
C LYS A 170 -7.17 -12.06 -10.69
N VAL A 171 -7.14 -10.73 -10.69
CA VAL A 171 -5.93 -9.93 -10.46
C VAL A 171 -6.12 -9.12 -9.20
N THR A 172 -5.17 -9.22 -8.28
CA THR A 172 -5.07 -8.39 -7.06
C THR A 172 -3.84 -7.48 -7.18
N GLY A 173 -3.90 -6.28 -6.63
CA GLY A 173 -2.74 -5.37 -6.66
C GLY A 173 -3.07 -3.99 -6.12
N ILE A 174 -2.11 -3.08 -6.18
CA ILE A 174 -2.34 -1.68 -5.83
C ILE A 174 -2.88 -0.97 -7.06
N LEU A 175 -3.99 -0.23 -6.92
CA LEU A 175 -4.42 0.67 -7.98
C LEU A 175 -3.53 1.91 -7.97
N THR A 176 -2.92 2.22 -9.09
CA THR A 176 -1.99 3.35 -9.24
C THR A 176 -2.42 4.23 -10.40
N LEU A 177 -1.99 5.50 -10.37
CA LEU A 177 -2.16 6.44 -11.46
C LEU A 177 -0.78 6.72 -12.07
N PHE A 178 -0.60 6.42 -13.35
CA PHE A 178 0.64 6.70 -14.07
C PHE A 178 0.33 7.45 -15.36
N LYS A 179 0.83 8.69 -15.48
CA LYS A 179 0.56 9.57 -16.64
C LYS A 179 -0.94 9.64 -16.98
N ASP A 180 -1.76 9.87 -15.96
CA ASP A 180 -3.23 9.93 -16.03
C ASP A 180 -3.96 8.62 -16.41
N GLU A 181 -3.26 7.50 -16.49
CA GLU A 181 -3.85 6.18 -16.70
C GLU A 181 -3.93 5.39 -15.37
N LEU A 182 -5.10 4.85 -15.07
CA LEU A 182 -5.29 3.97 -13.91
C LEU A 182 -4.85 2.54 -14.26
N GLU A 183 -3.97 1.98 -13.43
CA GLU A 183 -3.42 0.64 -13.62
C GLU A 183 -3.32 -0.11 -12.30
N ILE A 184 -3.57 -1.43 -12.33
CA ILE A 184 -3.35 -2.31 -11.19
C ILE A 184 -1.92 -2.85 -11.28
N GLN A 185 -1.16 -2.71 -10.18
CA GLN A 185 0.19 -3.26 -10.05
C GLN A 185 0.17 -4.42 -9.04
N PRO A 186 0.21 -5.68 -9.50
CA PRO A 186 0.32 -6.85 -8.62
C PRO A 186 1.68 -6.87 -7.90
N LEU A 187 1.73 -7.46 -6.71
CA LEU A 187 2.92 -7.46 -5.85
C LEU A 187 3.74 -8.76 -5.97
N LYS A 188 3.07 -9.87 -6.31
CA LYS A 188 3.67 -11.21 -6.43
C LYS A 188 2.89 -12.08 -7.42
N GLN A 189 3.49 -13.17 -7.88
CA GLN A 189 2.87 -14.07 -8.86
C GLN A 189 1.47 -14.56 -8.43
N ALA A 190 1.31 -14.86 -7.15
CA ALA A 190 0.05 -15.35 -6.58
C ALA A 190 -1.10 -14.33 -6.63
N ASP A 191 -0.82 -13.05 -6.92
CA ASP A 191 -1.84 -12.04 -7.08
C ASP A 191 -2.55 -12.13 -8.44
N ILE A 192 -2.02 -12.92 -9.38
CA ILE A 192 -2.65 -13.22 -10.67
C ILE A 192 -3.05 -14.69 -10.68
N VAL A 193 -4.35 -14.95 -10.66
CA VAL A 193 -4.92 -16.30 -10.68
C VAL A 193 -5.65 -16.50 -12.00
N VAL A 194 -5.10 -17.36 -12.87
CA VAL A 194 -5.78 -17.82 -14.09
C VAL A 194 -6.84 -18.85 -13.71
N LYS A 195 -8.07 -18.67 -14.20
CA LYS A 195 -9.21 -19.56 -14.00
C LYS A 195 -9.47 -20.45 -15.20
#